data_AF-A0A2V8I5L7-F1
#
_entry.id   AF-A0A2V8I5L7-F1
#
_cell.length_a   1.000
_cell.length_b   1.000
_cell.length_c   1.000
_cell.angle_alpha   90.00
_cell.angle_beta   90.00
_cell.angle_gamma   90.00
#
_symmetry.space_group_name_H-M   'P 1'
#
loop_
_entity.id
_entity.type
_entity.pdbx_description
1 polymer ?
#
loop_
_entity_poly.entity_id
_entity_poly.type
_entity_poly.pdbx_seq_one_letter_code
_entity_poly.pdbx_strand_id
1 'polypeptide(L)'
;MGLVSFLVLYDTGSQAAQTGSVADLLLKDEIQQAEALLDKQPRTAQSVALHGEIEFRRGNFERAGELYKEALRMDAKNARGHFGLGKLAMGKVKAKEAVEEMKRAIELDPKEPLYHLYASEAWAIDKNYLDQRKQLEEYLRLNPNDPERVVEAKAGLEMLKALGTTDVAVVTAPENPVPIRVRKALNLIFTELTLNGRGPYNFAVDTGATQTVISEKLVAELGLQPIASTVVYGIGGAGKVDTKLYGVKEIAVGDVKIKNIPVGTFNDPLVSQLADGILGTAALSDFIITVNYPAN
;
A
#
# COMPACT_ATOMS: atom_id res chain seq x y z
N MET A 1 1.46 -6.88 3.48
CA MET A 1 1.44 -5.42 3.25
C MET A 1 0.37 -5.11 2.23
N GLY A 2 -0.56 -4.21 2.55
CA GLY A 2 -1.71 -3.89 1.71
C GLY A 2 -1.34 -3.20 0.40
N LEU A 3 -2.20 -3.35 -0.60
CA LEU A 3 -2.04 -2.90 -1.99
C LEU A 3 -1.90 -1.37 -2.20
N VAL A 4 -1.77 -0.58 -1.15
CA VAL A 4 -1.55 0.87 -1.23
C VAL A 4 -0.52 1.21 -0.15
N SER A 5 0.71 1.50 -0.55
CA SER A 5 1.74 2.00 0.37
C SER A 5 2.48 3.13 -0.31
N PHE A 6 2.36 4.30 0.33
CA PHE A 6 2.95 5.61 0.03
C PHE A 6 2.35 6.38 -1.16
N LEU A 7 1.14 6.88 -0.97
CA LEU A 7 0.62 8.03 -1.70
C LEU A 7 1.12 9.33 -1.05
N VAL A 8 2.36 9.73 -1.35
CA VAL A 8 2.69 11.17 -1.35
C VAL A 8 2.28 11.66 -2.74
N LEU A 9 1.04 12.14 -2.86
CA LEU A 9 0.56 12.75 -4.08
C LEU A 9 1.31 14.06 -4.29
N TYR A 10 2.25 14.05 -5.24
CA TYR A 10 2.62 15.26 -5.96
C TYR A 10 1.66 15.39 -7.14
N ASP A 11 0.88 16.47 -7.18
CA ASP A 11 0.27 16.92 -8.42
C ASP A 11 0.60 18.39 -8.70
N THR A 12 0.91 18.62 -9.97
CA THR A 12 1.38 19.87 -10.56
C THR A 12 0.19 20.71 -10.99
N GLY A 13 -0.02 21.82 -10.28
CA GLY A 13 -0.51 23.09 -10.82
C GLY A 13 -1.79 23.08 -11.65
N SER A 14 -2.87 23.59 -11.05
CA SER A 14 -3.94 24.26 -11.79
C SER A 14 -4.56 25.36 -10.94
N GLN A 15 -4.42 26.61 -11.39
CA GLN A 15 -5.00 27.81 -10.81
C GLN A 15 -6.51 27.85 -11.09
N ALA A 16 -7.30 27.88 -10.03
CA ALA A 16 -8.59 28.58 -10.01
C ALA A 16 -8.89 29.02 -8.57
N ALA A 17 -9.02 30.33 -8.38
CA ALA A 17 -9.29 30.96 -7.11
C ALA A 17 -10.71 30.63 -6.61
N GLN A 18 -10.79 29.72 -5.65
CA GLN A 18 -11.78 29.71 -4.58
C GLN A 18 -10.97 29.47 -3.31
N THR A 19 -11.19 30.27 -2.26
CA THR A 19 -10.58 30.05 -0.95
C THR A 19 -11.01 28.68 -0.44
N GLY A 20 -10.20 27.66 -0.70
CA GLY A 20 -10.48 26.28 -0.31
C GLY A 20 -10.54 26.16 1.20
N SER A 21 -11.34 25.21 1.68
CA SER A 21 -11.30 24.83 3.09
C SER A 21 -9.89 24.30 3.45
N VAL A 22 -9.56 24.24 4.74
CA VAL A 22 -8.29 23.62 5.19
C VAL A 22 -8.16 22.19 4.64
N ALA A 23 -9.28 21.45 4.54
CA ALA A 23 -9.29 20.11 3.97
C ALA A 23 -8.92 20.11 2.48
N ASP A 24 -9.45 21.04 1.68
CA ASP A 24 -9.15 21.15 0.24
C ASP A 24 -7.68 21.49 0.00
N LEU A 25 -7.13 22.42 0.80
CA LEU A 25 -5.72 22.80 0.73
C LEU A 25 -4.81 21.63 1.09
N LEU A 26 -5.15 20.85 2.12
CA LEU A 26 -4.41 19.64 2.50
C LEU A 26 -4.53 18.53 1.45
N LEU A 27 -5.65 18.42 0.73
CA LEU A 27 -5.79 17.49 -0.38
C LEU A 27 -4.87 17.82 -1.54
N LYS A 28 -4.61 19.12 -1.79
CA LYS A 28 -3.69 19.62 -2.82
C LYS A 28 -2.24 19.76 -2.35
N ASP A 29 -1.95 19.29 -1.14
CA ASP A 29 -0.64 19.44 -0.48
C ASP A 29 -0.15 20.90 -0.32
N GLU A 30 -1.09 21.85 -0.27
CA GLU A 30 -0.83 23.27 -0.03
C GLU A 30 -0.67 23.56 1.47
N ILE A 31 0.26 22.85 2.11
CA ILE A 31 0.43 22.78 3.58
C ILE A 31 0.57 24.16 4.22
N GLN A 32 1.36 25.05 3.61
CA GLN A 32 1.60 26.41 4.15
C GLN A 32 0.32 27.25 4.15
N GLN A 33 -0.51 27.13 3.10
CA GLN A 33 -1.77 27.87 3.03
C GLN A 33 -2.82 27.29 3.98
N ALA A 34 -2.86 25.95 4.10
CA ALA A 34 -3.70 25.26 5.06
C ALA A 34 -3.41 25.69 6.50
N GLU A 35 -2.13 25.76 6.88
CA GLU A 35 -1.69 26.19 8.21
C GLU A 35 -2.05 27.66 8.48
N ALA A 36 -1.72 28.56 7.55
CA ALA A 36 -2.03 29.99 7.70
C ALA A 36 -3.54 30.27 7.80
N LEU A 37 -4.38 29.44 7.17
CA LEU A 37 -5.82 29.51 7.29
C LEU A 37 -6.31 28.95 8.63
N LEU A 38 -5.70 27.86 9.10
CA LEU A 38 -6.04 27.20 10.35
C LEU A 38 -5.65 28.04 11.58
N ASP A 39 -4.51 28.73 11.54
CA ASP A 39 -4.01 29.61 12.60
C ASP A 39 -4.96 30.79 12.92
N LYS A 40 -5.81 31.17 11.96
CA LYS A 40 -6.82 32.22 12.13
C LYS A 40 -8.11 31.70 12.75
N GLN A 41 -8.26 30.38 12.90
CA GLN A 41 -9.47 29.75 13.42
C GLN A 41 -9.36 29.51 14.93
N PRO A 42 -10.49 29.41 15.65
CA PRO A 42 -10.47 29.02 17.06
C PRO A 42 -9.80 27.66 17.27
N ARG A 43 -9.08 27.55 18.38
CA ARG A 43 -8.49 26.29 18.82
C ARG A 43 -9.57 25.35 19.34
N THR A 44 -9.89 24.34 18.56
CA THR A 44 -10.87 23.29 18.84
C THR A 44 -10.20 21.92 18.70
N ALA A 45 -10.82 20.85 19.17
CA ALA A 45 -10.30 19.50 18.95
C ALA A 45 -10.05 19.23 17.45
N GLN A 46 -10.97 19.69 16.59
CA GLN A 46 -10.85 19.55 15.15
C GLN A 46 -9.66 20.32 14.57
N SER A 47 -9.45 21.59 14.96
CA SER A 47 -8.31 22.36 14.47
C SER A 47 -6.98 21.84 15.01
N VAL A 48 -6.93 21.35 16.25
CA VAL A 48 -5.74 20.66 16.80
C VAL A 48 -5.44 19.37 16.02
N ALA A 49 -6.45 18.58 15.66
CA ALA A 49 -6.26 17.40 14.81
C ALA A 49 -5.78 17.78 13.39
N LEU A 50 -6.26 18.90 12.83
CA LEU A 50 -5.80 19.41 11.54
C LEU A 50 -4.34 19.91 11.59
N HIS A 51 -3.88 20.49 12.69
CA HIS A 51 -2.45 20.75 12.90
C HIS A 51 -1.65 19.45 12.97
N GLY A 52 -2.21 18.41 13.61
CA GLY A 52 -1.61 17.06 13.59
C GLY A 52 -1.43 16.52 12.16
N GLU A 53 -2.41 16.76 11.28
CA GLU A 53 -2.32 16.39 9.86
C GLU A 53 -1.22 17.14 9.11
N ILE A 54 -1.05 18.43 9.39
CA ILE A 54 0.04 19.24 8.84
C ILE A 54 1.40 18.67 9.25
N GLU A 55 1.58 18.38 10.54
CA GLU A 55 2.83 17.82 11.06
C GLU A 55 3.09 16.42 10.52
N PHE A 56 2.05 15.60 10.34
CA PHE A 56 2.17 14.30 9.71
C PHE A 56 2.71 14.41 8.27
N ARG A 57 2.19 15.35 7.48
CA ARG A 57 2.63 15.59 6.10
C ARG A 57 4.05 16.14 6.01
N ARG A 58 4.49 16.88 7.02
CA ARG A 58 5.89 17.32 7.18
C ARG A 58 6.85 16.20 7.58
N GLY A 59 6.33 15.02 7.91
CA GLY A 59 7.12 13.90 8.43
C GLY A 59 7.42 13.99 9.93
N ASN A 60 6.86 14.96 10.64
CA ASN A 60 7.02 15.13 12.09
C ASN A 60 6.05 14.22 12.85
N PHE A 61 6.23 12.90 12.70
CA PHE A 61 5.27 11.90 13.18
C PHE A 61 5.05 11.90 14.70
N GLU A 62 6.09 12.20 15.48
CA GLU A 62 6.01 12.35 16.93
C GLU A 62 5.08 13.50 17.29
N ARG A 63 5.31 14.67 16.70
CA ARG A 63 4.51 15.87 16.94
C ARG A 63 3.07 15.70 16.48
N ALA A 64 2.86 15.09 15.32
CA ALA A 64 1.54 14.72 14.83
C ALA A 64 0.79 13.86 15.85
N GLY A 65 1.46 12.84 16.41
CA GLY A 65 0.89 11.97 17.43
C GLY A 65 0.50 12.68 18.72
N GLU A 66 1.30 13.65 19.17
CA GLU A 66 0.96 14.49 20.32
C GLU A 66 -0.30 15.33 20.07
N LEU A 67 -0.39 15.94 18.89
CA LEU A 67 -1.53 16.77 18.48
C LEU A 67 -2.81 15.95 18.34
N TYR A 68 -2.76 14.76 17.73
CA TYR A 68 -3.93 13.89 17.67
C TYR A 68 -4.40 13.45 19.07
N LYS A 69 -3.47 13.07 19.96
CA LYS A 69 -3.81 12.74 21.36
C LYS A 69 -4.36 13.95 22.12
N GLU A 70 -3.86 15.15 21.83
CA GLU A 70 -4.40 16.36 22.40
C GLU A 70 -5.83 16.64 21.92
N ALA A 71 -6.09 16.51 20.62
CA ALA A 71 -7.43 16.63 20.07
C ALA A 71 -8.41 15.66 20.76
N LEU A 72 -8.01 14.40 20.96
CA LEU A 72 -8.81 13.39 21.66
C LEU A 72 -8.98 13.65 23.16
N ARG A 73 -8.05 14.36 23.81
CA ARG A 73 -8.23 14.84 25.20
C ARG A 73 -9.23 15.98 25.27
N MET A 74 -9.27 16.85 24.25
CA MET A 74 -10.24 17.95 24.16
C MET A 74 -11.64 17.45 23.81
N ASP A 75 -11.72 16.49 22.89
CA ASP A 75 -12.95 15.82 22.50
C ASP A 75 -12.65 14.37 22.09
N ALA A 76 -13.03 13.43 22.96
CA ALA A 76 -12.86 12.00 22.71
C ALA A 76 -13.67 11.47 21.53
N LYS A 77 -14.61 12.25 20.98
CA LYS A 77 -15.40 11.93 19.78
C LYS A 77 -14.86 12.62 18.52
N ASN A 78 -13.64 13.13 18.55
CA ASN A 78 -13.02 13.70 17.37
C ASN A 78 -12.58 12.59 16.38
N ALA A 79 -13.38 12.36 15.33
CA ALA A 79 -13.11 11.34 14.31
C ALA A 79 -11.73 11.50 13.66
N ARG A 80 -11.30 12.75 13.42
CA ARG A 80 -10.01 13.04 12.77
C ARG A 80 -8.81 12.71 13.64
N GLY A 81 -8.92 12.86 14.95
CA GLY A 81 -7.92 12.44 15.93
C GLY A 81 -7.69 10.94 15.89
N HIS A 82 -8.78 10.15 15.90
CA HIS A 82 -8.72 8.69 15.72
C HIS A 82 -8.11 8.31 14.36
N PHE A 83 -8.57 8.91 13.27
CA PHE A 83 -8.01 8.71 11.93
C PHE A 83 -6.49 8.98 11.88
N GLY A 84 -6.04 10.09 12.47
CA GLY A 84 -4.63 10.46 12.56
C GLY A 84 -3.78 9.44 13.32
N LEU A 85 -4.27 8.95 14.45
CA LEU A 85 -3.60 7.87 15.21
C LEU A 85 -3.57 6.56 14.43
N GLY A 86 -4.66 6.20 13.74
CA GLY A 86 -4.71 5.02 12.88
C GLY A 86 -3.66 5.07 11.77
N LYS A 87 -3.49 6.22 11.10
CA LYS A 87 -2.43 6.40 10.09
C LYS A 87 -1.02 6.25 10.68
N LEU A 88 -0.76 6.81 11.87
CA LEU A 88 0.52 6.63 12.55
C LEU A 88 0.77 5.16 12.94
N ALA A 89 -0.28 4.44 13.37
CA ALA A 89 -0.20 3.01 13.67
C ALA A 89 0.10 2.18 12.42
N MET A 90 -0.47 2.52 11.26
CA MET A 90 -0.16 1.88 9.97
C MET A 90 1.32 2.08 9.59
N GLY A 91 1.84 3.31 9.72
CA GLY A 91 3.25 3.60 9.46
C GLY A 91 4.21 2.85 10.39
N LYS A 92 3.74 2.46 11.59
CA LYS A 92 4.46 1.61 12.55
C LYS A 92 4.16 0.12 12.40
N VAL A 93 3.41 -0.27 11.37
CA VAL A 93 2.99 -1.66 11.07
C VAL A 93 2.23 -2.31 12.25
N LYS A 94 1.56 -1.49 13.07
CA LYS A 94 0.72 -1.96 14.17
C LYS A 94 -0.71 -2.19 13.68
N ALA A 95 -0.90 -3.26 12.91
CA ALA A 95 -2.13 -3.54 12.18
C ALA A 95 -3.40 -3.48 13.05
N LYS A 96 -3.39 -4.17 14.21
CA LYS A 96 -4.54 -4.19 15.11
C LYS A 96 -4.88 -2.82 15.69
N GLU A 97 -3.87 -2.05 16.11
CA GLU A 97 -4.06 -0.68 16.63
C GLU A 97 -4.64 0.23 15.53
N ALA A 98 -4.11 0.15 14.31
CA ALA A 98 -4.62 0.89 13.17
C ALA A 98 -6.10 0.58 12.87
N VAL A 99 -6.46 -0.70 12.85
CA VAL A 99 -7.84 -1.14 12.61
C VAL A 99 -8.80 -0.59 13.66
N GLU A 100 -8.45 -0.62 14.94
CA GLU A 100 -9.33 -0.13 16.00
C GLU A 100 -9.53 1.39 15.92
N GLU A 101 -8.47 2.16 15.68
CA GLU A 101 -8.57 3.61 15.48
C GLU A 101 -9.40 3.97 14.23
N MET A 102 -9.23 3.23 13.14
CA MET A 102 -10.00 3.42 11.91
C MET A 102 -11.50 3.11 12.11
N LYS A 103 -11.83 2.06 12.87
CA LYS A 103 -13.23 1.77 13.25
C LYS A 103 -13.84 2.93 14.01
N ARG A 104 -13.12 3.52 14.98
CA ARG A 104 -13.61 4.69 15.72
C ARG A 104 -13.82 5.90 14.81
N ALA A 105 -12.91 6.17 13.89
CA ALA A 105 -13.08 7.26 12.92
C ALA A 105 -14.36 7.06 12.07
N ILE A 106 -14.59 5.86 11.54
CA ILE A 106 -15.78 5.51 10.75
C ILE A 106 -17.06 5.57 11.58
N GLU A 107 -17.05 5.08 12.83
CA GLU A 107 -18.22 5.16 13.72
C GLU A 107 -18.65 6.60 13.99
N LEU A 108 -17.69 7.51 14.11
CA LEU A 108 -17.92 8.92 14.43
C LEU A 108 -18.30 9.75 13.21
N ASP A 109 -17.78 9.42 12.03
CA ASP A 109 -18.15 10.04 10.75
C ASP A 109 -18.13 9.01 9.60
N PRO A 110 -19.25 8.29 9.38
CA PRO A 110 -19.32 7.22 8.39
C PRO A 110 -19.47 7.71 6.95
N LYS A 111 -19.45 9.02 6.71
CA LYS A 111 -19.59 9.60 5.36
C LYS A 111 -18.29 10.16 4.82
N GLU A 112 -17.25 10.27 5.64
CA GLU A 112 -15.92 10.69 5.23
C GLU A 112 -15.24 9.56 4.42
N PRO A 113 -15.08 9.70 3.09
CA PRO A 113 -14.57 8.62 2.26
C PRO A 113 -13.15 8.19 2.64
N LEU A 114 -12.29 9.14 3.06
CA LEU A 114 -10.90 8.81 3.40
C LEU A 114 -10.81 7.81 4.56
N TYR A 115 -11.76 7.83 5.50
CA TYR A 115 -11.73 6.88 6.61
C TYR A 115 -11.95 5.45 6.11
N HIS A 116 -12.82 5.24 5.13
CA HIS A 116 -13.01 3.94 4.50
C HIS A 116 -11.80 3.51 3.67
N LEU A 117 -11.19 4.42 2.91
CA LEU A 117 -10.00 4.10 2.12
C LEU A 117 -8.84 3.62 3.02
N TYR A 118 -8.49 4.39 4.04
CA TYR A 118 -7.41 4.04 4.95
C TYR A 118 -7.75 2.86 5.88
N ALA A 119 -9.03 2.67 6.23
CA ALA A 119 -9.46 1.46 6.91
C ALA A 119 -9.24 0.21 6.04
N SER A 120 -9.47 0.31 4.73
CA SER A 120 -9.18 -0.78 3.80
C SER A 120 -7.70 -1.15 3.82
N GLU A 121 -6.81 -0.14 3.86
CA GLU A 121 -5.37 -0.35 3.95
C GLU A 121 -4.96 -0.96 5.30
N ALA A 122 -5.52 -0.48 6.42
CA ALA A 122 -5.27 -1.03 7.74
C ALA A 122 -5.65 -2.52 7.81
N TRP A 123 -6.82 -2.90 7.26
CA TRP A 123 -7.24 -4.30 7.17
C TRP A 123 -6.38 -5.12 6.22
N ALA A 124 -5.85 -4.52 5.15
CA ALA A 124 -4.91 -5.18 4.26
C ALA A 124 -3.55 -5.46 4.92
N ILE A 125 -3.08 -4.58 5.81
CA ILE A 125 -1.91 -4.82 6.66
C ILE A 125 -2.20 -5.96 7.64
N ASP A 126 -3.41 -6.00 8.22
CA ASP A 126 -3.88 -7.09 9.09
C ASP A 126 -4.19 -8.39 8.34
N LYS A 127 -4.08 -8.39 7.01
CA LYS A 127 -4.47 -9.49 6.10
C LYS A 127 -5.94 -9.93 6.22
N ASN A 128 -6.80 -9.06 6.70
CA ASN A 128 -8.25 -9.28 6.67
C ASN A 128 -8.82 -8.71 5.37
N TYR A 129 -8.69 -9.49 4.31
CA TYR A 129 -9.13 -9.10 2.97
C TYR A 129 -10.67 -9.00 2.85
N LEU A 130 -11.41 -9.66 3.75
CA LEU A 130 -12.88 -9.57 3.78
C LEU A 130 -13.35 -8.18 4.19
N ASP A 131 -12.82 -7.64 5.28
CA ASP A 131 -13.17 -6.30 5.73
C ASP A 131 -12.49 -5.23 4.87
N GLN A 132 -11.29 -5.47 4.33
CA GLN A 132 -10.71 -4.60 3.31
C GLN A 132 -11.67 -4.40 2.14
N ARG A 133 -12.22 -5.50 1.59
CA ARG A 133 -13.16 -5.44 0.46
C ARG A 133 -14.36 -4.56 0.77
N LYS A 134 -14.98 -4.74 1.94
CA LYS A 134 -16.13 -3.94 2.38
C LYS A 134 -15.79 -2.45 2.44
N GLN A 135 -14.62 -2.10 2.97
CA GLN A 135 -14.23 -0.69 3.08
C GLN A 135 -13.92 -0.06 1.72
N LEU A 136 -13.35 -0.81 0.76
CA LEU A 136 -13.18 -0.33 -0.62
C LEU A 136 -14.54 -0.11 -1.31
N GLU A 137 -15.51 -0.99 -1.10
CA GLU A 137 -16.87 -0.83 -1.62
C GLU A 137 -17.54 0.46 -1.09
N GLU A 138 -17.43 0.72 0.21
CA GLU A 138 -17.96 1.96 0.81
C GLU A 138 -17.21 3.21 0.34
N TYR A 139 -15.88 3.16 0.23
CA TYR A 139 -15.09 4.27 -0.31
C TYR A 139 -15.55 4.66 -1.71
N LEU A 140 -15.68 3.67 -2.61
CA LEU A 140 -16.11 3.90 -3.99
C LEU A 140 -17.56 4.39 -4.09
N ARG A 141 -18.42 4.00 -3.13
CA ARG A 141 -19.80 4.50 -3.04
C ARG A 141 -19.85 5.97 -2.61
N LEU A 142 -19.00 6.37 -1.67
CA LEU A 142 -18.98 7.72 -1.09
C LEU A 142 -18.21 8.74 -1.95
N ASN A 143 -17.18 8.30 -2.69
CA ASN A 143 -16.29 9.19 -3.44
C ASN A 143 -16.11 8.78 -4.91
N PRO A 144 -17.14 8.93 -5.76
CA PRO A 144 -17.04 8.55 -7.17
C PRO A 144 -16.16 9.50 -8.01
N ASN A 145 -15.77 10.67 -7.48
CA ASN A 145 -15.22 11.79 -8.25
C ASN A 145 -13.74 12.12 -7.96
N ASP A 146 -13.01 11.26 -7.25
CA ASP A 146 -11.54 11.33 -7.09
C ASP A 146 -10.90 10.37 -8.11
N PRO A 147 -10.64 10.80 -9.36
CA PRO A 147 -10.35 9.88 -10.47
C PRO A 147 -9.11 9.04 -10.21
N GLU A 148 -8.12 9.57 -9.51
CA GLU A 148 -6.88 8.87 -9.23
C GLU A 148 -7.07 7.76 -8.19
N ARG A 149 -7.57 8.11 -7.00
CA ARG A 149 -7.76 7.12 -5.93
C ARG A 149 -8.87 6.12 -6.26
N VAL A 150 -9.85 6.50 -7.08
CA VAL A 150 -10.91 5.60 -7.55
C VAL A 150 -10.34 4.52 -8.48
N VAL A 151 -9.36 4.82 -9.33
CA VAL A 151 -8.73 3.82 -10.20
C VAL A 151 -8.02 2.76 -9.37
N GLU A 152 -7.20 3.17 -8.40
CA GLU A 152 -6.50 2.25 -7.49
C GLU A 152 -7.48 1.42 -6.65
N ALA A 153 -8.49 2.06 -6.04
CA ALA A 153 -9.48 1.37 -5.23
C ALA A 153 -10.32 0.37 -6.04
N LYS A 154 -10.71 0.71 -7.29
CA LYS A 154 -11.38 -0.23 -8.20
C LYS A 154 -10.48 -1.41 -8.55
N ALA A 155 -9.22 -1.16 -8.87
CA ALA A 155 -8.28 -2.23 -9.21
C ALA A 155 -8.07 -3.19 -8.04
N GLY A 156 -7.90 -2.66 -6.82
CA GLY A 156 -7.81 -3.46 -5.59
C GLY A 156 -9.09 -4.26 -5.33
N LEU A 157 -10.27 -3.64 -5.51
CA LEU A 157 -11.55 -4.32 -5.32
C LEU A 157 -11.76 -5.46 -6.34
N GLU A 158 -11.49 -5.24 -7.63
CA GLU A 158 -11.59 -6.28 -8.65
C GLU A 158 -10.58 -7.41 -8.40
N MET A 159 -9.38 -7.08 -7.91
CA MET A 159 -8.40 -8.09 -7.48
C MET A 159 -8.96 -8.97 -6.34
N LEU A 160 -9.51 -8.37 -5.30
CA LEU A 160 -10.10 -9.12 -4.18
C LEU A 160 -11.32 -9.96 -4.61
N LYS A 161 -12.11 -9.49 -5.58
CA LYS A 161 -13.20 -10.29 -6.15
C LYS A 161 -12.69 -11.49 -6.93
N ALA A 162 -11.61 -11.32 -7.68
CA ALA A 162 -11.03 -12.38 -8.51
C ALA A 162 -10.26 -13.43 -7.70
N LEU A 163 -9.47 -13.01 -6.71
CA LEU A 163 -8.69 -13.92 -5.86
C LEU A 163 -9.52 -14.50 -4.69
N GLY A 164 -10.64 -13.87 -4.33
CA GLY A 164 -11.33 -14.13 -3.08
C GLY A 164 -10.71 -13.38 -1.90
N THR A 165 -11.18 -13.67 -0.68
CA THR A 165 -10.82 -12.90 0.53
C THR A 165 -10.29 -13.75 1.69
N THR A 166 -10.17 -15.06 1.51
CA THR A 166 -9.75 -16.00 2.58
C THR A 166 -8.33 -16.53 2.38
N ASP A 167 -7.96 -16.81 1.14
CA ASP A 167 -6.73 -17.53 0.83
C ASP A 167 -5.73 -16.69 0.05
N VAL A 168 -5.70 -15.37 0.24
CA VAL A 168 -4.79 -14.47 -0.49
C VAL A 168 -3.42 -14.44 0.17
N ALA A 169 -2.36 -14.67 -0.61
CA ALA A 169 -0.96 -14.68 -0.17
C ALA A 169 -0.71 -15.62 1.05
N VAL A 170 -1.34 -16.80 1.05
CA VAL A 170 -1.18 -17.77 2.15
C VAL A 170 0.15 -18.51 1.98
N VAL A 171 1.01 -18.39 3.00
CA VAL A 171 2.29 -19.08 3.07
C VAL A 171 2.12 -20.49 3.61
N THR A 172 2.79 -21.45 2.98
CA THR A 172 3.02 -22.81 3.47
C THR A 172 4.51 -23.11 3.39
N ALA A 173 5.14 -23.34 4.54
CA ALA A 173 6.56 -23.65 4.63
C ALA A 173 6.80 -24.65 5.78
N PRO A 174 7.82 -25.51 5.69
CA PRO A 174 8.26 -26.30 6.84
C PRO A 174 8.87 -25.38 7.91
N GLU A 175 9.02 -25.89 9.14
CA GLU A 175 9.63 -25.14 10.26
C GLU A 175 11.06 -24.67 9.93
N ASN A 176 11.81 -25.48 9.17
CA ASN A 176 13.15 -25.18 8.70
C ASN A 176 13.22 -25.36 7.17
N PRO A 177 12.92 -24.32 6.38
CA PRO A 177 13.03 -24.36 4.93
C PRO A 177 14.45 -24.67 4.46
N VAL A 178 14.56 -25.47 3.40
CA VAL A 178 15.86 -25.81 2.81
C VAL A 178 16.50 -24.54 2.22
N PRO A 179 17.78 -24.25 2.53
CA PRO A 179 18.48 -23.13 1.93
C PRO A 179 18.49 -23.23 0.40
N ILE A 180 18.03 -22.17 -0.25
CA ILE A 180 18.04 -22.05 -1.71
C ILE A 180 19.35 -21.41 -2.18
N ARG A 181 19.81 -21.80 -3.38
CA ARG A 181 20.95 -21.14 -4.01
C ARG A 181 20.50 -19.80 -4.59
N VAL A 182 21.29 -18.77 -4.34
CA VAL A 182 21.11 -17.45 -4.95
C VAL A 182 22.31 -17.10 -5.83
N ARG A 183 22.06 -16.33 -6.89
CA ARG A 183 23.09 -15.78 -7.77
C ARG A 183 23.27 -14.29 -7.49
N LYS A 184 24.50 -13.82 -7.39
CA LYS A 184 24.81 -12.38 -7.36
C LYS A 184 25.22 -11.90 -8.76
N ALA A 185 24.59 -10.83 -9.26
CA ALA A 185 25.00 -10.16 -10.49
C ALA A 185 24.64 -8.67 -10.42
N LEU A 186 25.52 -7.77 -10.89
CA LEU A 186 25.29 -6.31 -10.87
C LEU A 186 24.86 -5.76 -9.49
N ASN A 187 25.43 -6.31 -8.40
CA ASN A 187 25.04 -6.03 -7.01
C ASN A 187 23.60 -6.38 -6.60
N LEU A 188 22.86 -7.09 -7.47
CA LEU A 188 21.57 -7.66 -7.16
C LEU A 188 21.70 -9.14 -6.81
N ILE A 189 20.72 -9.63 -6.07
CA ILE A 189 20.56 -11.04 -5.72
C ILE A 189 19.40 -11.60 -6.52
N PHE A 190 19.61 -12.76 -7.13
CA PHE A 190 18.61 -13.48 -7.89
C PHE A 190 18.38 -14.85 -7.29
N THR A 191 17.12 -15.30 -7.33
CA THR A 191 16.72 -16.66 -6.99
C THR A 191 15.89 -17.24 -8.10
N GLU A 192 15.95 -18.56 -8.24
CA GLU A 192 15.01 -19.30 -9.06
C GLU A 192 13.74 -19.61 -8.28
N LEU A 193 12.60 -19.54 -8.96
CA LEU A 193 11.30 -19.92 -8.42
C LEU A 193 10.41 -20.55 -9.49
N THR A 194 9.31 -21.16 -9.08
CA THR A 194 8.26 -21.60 -10.01
C THR A 194 6.99 -20.80 -9.82
N LEU A 195 6.29 -20.57 -10.92
CA LEU A 195 4.96 -19.94 -10.95
C LEU A 195 3.97 -20.96 -11.50
N ASN A 196 2.91 -21.25 -10.74
CA ASN A 196 1.89 -22.24 -11.11
C ASN A 196 2.49 -23.59 -11.53
N GLY A 197 3.59 -24.01 -10.90
CA GLY A 197 4.32 -25.25 -11.20
C GLY A 197 5.19 -25.22 -12.46
N ARG A 198 5.38 -24.07 -13.12
CA ARG A 198 6.29 -23.89 -14.27
C ARG A 198 7.53 -23.11 -13.86
N GLY A 199 8.65 -23.33 -14.55
CA GLY A 199 9.94 -22.71 -14.28
C GLY A 199 11.11 -23.71 -14.43
N PRO A 200 12.28 -23.41 -13.85
CA PRO A 200 12.57 -22.27 -12.98
C PRO A 200 12.57 -20.93 -13.75
N TYR A 201 12.06 -19.89 -13.09
CA TYR A 201 12.14 -18.49 -13.54
C TYR A 201 13.10 -17.72 -12.64
N ASN A 202 13.88 -16.82 -13.23
CA ASN A 202 14.90 -16.06 -12.52
C ASN A 202 14.32 -14.74 -11.99
N PHE A 203 14.26 -14.58 -10.68
CA PHE A 203 13.68 -13.41 -10.02
C PHE A 203 14.75 -12.62 -9.27
N ALA A 204 14.75 -11.30 -9.43
CA ALA A 204 15.49 -10.42 -8.54
C ALA A 204 14.81 -10.39 -7.17
N VAL A 205 15.56 -10.53 -6.09
CA VAL A 205 15.07 -10.37 -4.73
C VAL A 205 15.19 -8.90 -4.36
N ASP A 206 14.05 -8.23 -4.17
CA ASP A 206 14.02 -6.78 -3.92
C ASP A 206 13.13 -6.46 -2.73
N THR A 207 13.75 -6.15 -1.60
CA THR A 207 13.03 -5.71 -0.38
C THR A 207 12.54 -4.27 -0.46
N GLY A 208 12.95 -3.50 -1.47
CA GLY A 208 12.44 -2.16 -1.75
C GLY A 208 11.18 -2.18 -2.63
N ALA A 209 10.90 -3.29 -3.32
CA ALA A 209 9.68 -3.46 -4.09
C ALA A 209 8.51 -3.87 -3.17
N THR A 210 7.45 -3.05 -3.13
CA THR A 210 6.23 -3.39 -2.38
C THR A 210 5.51 -4.59 -3.00
N GLN A 211 5.42 -4.62 -4.34
CA GLN A 211 4.73 -5.68 -5.08
C GLN A 211 5.71 -6.69 -5.68
N THR A 212 5.25 -7.92 -5.84
CA THR A 212 5.89 -8.87 -6.75
C THR A 212 5.42 -8.55 -8.16
N VAL A 213 6.35 -8.38 -9.09
CA VAL A 213 6.06 -8.05 -10.50
C VAL A 213 6.70 -9.05 -11.44
N ILE A 214 6.04 -9.31 -12.57
CA ILE A 214 6.50 -10.23 -13.60
C ILE A 214 6.56 -9.54 -14.96
N SER A 215 7.44 -10.01 -15.84
CA SER A 215 7.56 -9.44 -17.18
C SER A 215 6.32 -9.75 -18.04
N GLU A 216 6.01 -8.90 -19.02
CA GLU A 216 4.92 -9.18 -19.97
C GLU A 216 5.17 -10.47 -20.78
N LYS A 217 6.44 -10.79 -21.06
CA LYS A 217 6.84 -12.06 -21.68
C LYS A 217 6.39 -13.26 -20.83
N LEU A 218 6.64 -13.20 -19.51
CA LEU A 218 6.26 -14.27 -18.59
C LEU A 218 4.74 -14.38 -18.45
N VAL A 219 4.02 -13.25 -18.44
CA VAL A 219 2.55 -13.25 -18.49
C VAL A 219 2.04 -14.03 -19.70
N ALA A 220 2.58 -13.75 -20.89
CA ALA A 220 2.20 -14.42 -22.13
C ALA A 220 2.52 -15.93 -22.09
N GLU A 221 3.69 -16.31 -21.59
CA GLU A 221 4.11 -17.71 -21.45
C GLU A 221 3.20 -18.52 -20.49
N LEU A 222 2.79 -17.89 -19.39
CA LEU A 222 1.89 -18.49 -18.41
C LEU A 222 0.41 -18.44 -18.83
N GLY A 223 0.07 -17.67 -19.87
CA GLY A 223 -1.29 -17.48 -20.35
C GLY A 223 -2.19 -16.75 -19.34
N LEU A 224 -1.62 -15.88 -18.50
CA LEU A 224 -2.36 -15.17 -17.48
C LEU A 224 -3.28 -14.11 -18.11
N GLN A 225 -4.48 -13.96 -17.54
CA GLN A 225 -5.45 -12.95 -17.96
C GLN A 225 -5.41 -11.77 -16.98
N PRO A 226 -5.44 -10.52 -17.47
CA PRO A 226 -5.44 -9.35 -16.60
C PRO A 226 -6.75 -9.30 -15.82
N ILE A 227 -6.65 -9.00 -14.52
CA ILE A 227 -7.80 -8.80 -13.64
C ILE A 227 -8.20 -7.33 -13.59
N ALA A 228 -7.20 -6.45 -13.49
CA ALA A 228 -7.40 -5.01 -13.42
C ALA A 228 -6.16 -4.26 -13.97
N SER A 229 -6.28 -2.94 -14.11
CA SER A 229 -5.16 -2.05 -14.40
C SER A 229 -5.09 -0.98 -13.32
N THR A 230 -3.88 -0.56 -12.97
CA THR A 230 -3.63 0.50 -11.99
C THR A 230 -2.35 1.23 -12.32
N VAL A 231 -2.05 2.29 -11.58
CA VAL A 231 -0.81 3.06 -11.70
C VAL A 231 0.07 2.73 -10.50
N VAL A 232 1.35 2.44 -10.74
CA VAL A 232 2.33 2.22 -9.67
C VAL A 232 3.38 3.33 -9.73
N TYR A 233 3.81 3.75 -8.55
CA TYR A 233 4.85 4.77 -8.36
C TYR A 233 6.19 4.10 -8.09
N GLY A 234 7.17 4.36 -8.95
CA GLY A 234 8.55 3.91 -8.73
C GLY A 234 9.28 4.82 -7.73
N ILE A 235 9.92 4.23 -6.72
CA ILE A 235 10.77 4.94 -5.74
C ILE A 235 12.02 5.57 -6.40
N GLY A 236 12.37 5.14 -7.62
CA GLY A 236 13.55 5.58 -8.37
C GLY A 236 13.37 6.75 -9.36
N GLY A 237 12.23 7.46 -9.35
CA GLY A 237 12.11 8.75 -10.05
C GLY A 237 11.60 8.75 -11.50
N ALA A 238 10.96 7.68 -11.98
CA ALA A 238 10.45 7.60 -13.37
C ALA A 238 8.94 7.89 -13.52
N GLY A 239 8.29 8.49 -12.52
CA GLY A 239 6.87 8.87 -12.61
C GLY A 239 5.88 7.70 -12.54
N LYS A 240 4.64 7.98 -12.94
CA LYS A 240 3.49 7.06 -12.94
C LYS A 240 3.67 5.99 -14.01
N VAL A 241 3.63 4.72 -13.63
CA VAL A 241 3.69 3.60 -14.58
C VAL A 241 2.37 2.83 -14.56
N ASP A 242 1.69 2.78 -15.72
CA ASP A 242 0.54 1.90 -15.89
C ASP A 242 0.98 0.44 -15.77
N THR A 243 0.32 -0.30 -14.88
CA THR A 243 0.54 -1.73 -14.70
C THR A 243 -0.77 -2.48 -14.80
N LYS A 244 -0.68 -3.72 -15.27
CA LYS A 244 -1.78 -4.67 -15.24
C LYS A 244 -1.57 -5.60 -14.06
N LEU A 245 -2.65 -5.91 -13.38
CA LEU A 245 -2.66 -6.80 -12.23
C LEU A 245 -3.18 -8.17 -12.64
N TYR A 246 -2.51 -9.22 -12.15
CA TYR A 246 -2.81 -10.62 -12.45
C TYR A 246 -2.85 -11.43 -11.17
N GLY A 247 -3.51 -12.59 -11.23
CA GLY A 247 -3.49 -13.58 -10.15
C GLY A 247 -2.55 -14.73 -10.48
N VAL A 248 -1.63 -15.03 -9.57
CA VAL A 248 -0.80 -16.23 -9.61
C VAL A 248 -1.30 -17.20 -8.54
N LYS A 249 -1.59 -18.45 -8.93
CA LYS A 249 -2.16 -19.45 -8.00
C LYS A 249 -1.15 -19.95 -6.99
N GLU A 250 0.11 -20.11 -7.41
CA GLU A 250 1.20 -20.53 -6.53
C GLU A 250 2.52 -19.91 -6.99
N ILE A 251 3.26 -19.30 -6.06
CA ILE A 251 4.71 -19.07 -6.17
C ILE A 251 5.38 -20.09 -5.27
N ALA A 252 6.36 -20.84 -5.80
CA ALA A 252 7.17 -21.73 -4.98
C ALA A 252 8.65 -21.41 -5.11
N VAL A 253 9.30 -21.24 -3.97
CA VAL A 253 10.74 -20.97 -3.82
C VAL A 253 11.31 -22.06 -2.92
N GLY A 254 11.98 -23.05 -3.52
CA GLY A 254 12.35 -24.26 -2.78
C GLY A 254 11.12 -25.01 -2.24
N ASP A 255 11.09 -25.25 -0.94
CA ASP A 255 9.98 -25.88 -0.21
C ASP A 255 8.97 -24.87 0.38
N VAL A 256 9.19 -23.57 0.18
CA VAL A 256 8.26 -22.51 0.53
C VAL A 256 7.27 -22.30 -0.61
N LYS A 257 5.99 -22.30 -0.27
CA LYS A 257 4.90 -22.04 -1.21
C LYS A 257 4.05 -20.89 -0.72
N ILE A 258 3.62 -20.06 -1.65
CA ILE A 258 2.72 -18.95 -1.39
C ILE A 258 1.57 -19.07 -2.38
N LYS A 259 0.33 -19.10 -1.88
CA LYS A 259 -0.87 -19.29 -2.70
C LYS A 259 -1.55 -17.97 -3.01
N ASN A 260 -2.14 -17.91 -4.22
CA ASN A 260 -3.13 -16.92 -4.63
C ASN A 260 -2.64 -15.47 -4.41
N ILE A 261 -1.63 -15.10 -5.18
CA ILE A 261 -0.85 -13.88 -5.00
C ILE A 261 -1.20 -12.90 -6.12
N PRO A 262 -1.54 -11.64 -5.79
CA PRO A 262 -1.62 -10.60 -6.78
C PRO A 262 -0.22 -10.23 -7.26
N VAL A 263 -0.02 -10.18 -8.57
CA VAL A 263 1.24 -9.71 -9.18
C VAL A 263 0.96 -8.58 -10.17
N GLY A 264 1.85 -7.61 -10.21
CA GLY A 264 1.85 -6.57 -11.25
C GLY A 264 2.73 -6.97 -12.44
N THR A 265 2.74 -6.11 -13.46
CA THR A 265 3.71 -6.20 -14.56
C THR A 265 4.65 -5.02 -14.61
N PHE A 266 5.84 -5.25 -15.14
CA PHE A 266 6.76 -4.19 -15.54
C PHE A 266 7.14 -4.35 -17.01
N ASN A 267 7.47 -3.23 -17.64
CA ASN A 267 7.95 -3.17 -19.02
C ASN A 267 9.21 -2.29 -19.09
N ASP A 268 10.20 -2.66 -18.28
CA ASP A 268 11.53 -2.05 -18.33
C ASP A 268 12.48 -2.96 -19.13
N PRO A 269 13.06 -2.49 -20.25
CA PRO A 269 13.92 -3.31 -21.09
C PRO A 269 15.19 -3.81 -20.40
N LEU A 270 15.74 -3.05 -19.45
CA LEU A 270 16.96 -3.45 -18.73
C LEU A 270 16.63 -4.54 -17.71
N VAL A 271 15.57 -4.34 -16.92
CA VAL A 271 15.13 -5.34 -15.93
C VAL A 271 14.70 -6.63 -16.64
N SER A 272 14.01 -6.53 -17.77
CA SER A 272 13.52 -7.70 -18.54
C SER A 272 14.63 -8.54 -19.15
N GLN A 273 15.84 -8.01 -19.30
CA GLN A 273 17.03 -8.77 -19.73
C GLN A 273 17.71 -9.50 -18.56
N LEU A 274 17.50 -9.02 -17.33
CA LEU A 274 18.18 -9.53 -16.13
C LEU A 274 17.33 -10.52 -15.33
N ALA A 275 16.01 -10.37 -15.36
CA ALA A 275 15.08 -11.20 -14.61
C ALA A 275 13.73 -11.37 -15.34
N ASP A 276 13.09 -12.50 -15.07
CA ASP A 276 11.70 -12.76 -15.47
C ASP A 276 10.70 -12.03 -14.54
N GLY A 277 11.16 -11.64 -13.35
CA GLY A 277 10.38 -10.91 -12.35
C GLY A 277 11.19 -10.31 -11.19
N ILE A 278 10.50 -9.52 -10.37
CA ILE A 278 11.01 -9.00 -9.10
C ILE A 278 10.16 -9.58 -7.97
N LEU A 279 10.80 -10.24 -7.02
CA LEU A 279 10.19 -10.81 -5.82
C LEU A 279 10.21 -9.75 -4.72
N GLY A 280 9.06 -9.11 -4.52
CA GLY A 280 8.88 -8.00 -3.58
C GLY A 280 8.39 -8.42 -2.20
N THR A 281 8.23 -7.45 -1.31
CA THR A 281 7.78 -7.63 0.08
C THR A 281 6.38 -8.23 0.20
N ALA A 282 5.51 -8.12 -0.80
CA ALA A 282 4.24 -8.85 -0.86
C ALA A 282 4.42 -10.37 -0.68
N ALA A 283 5.51 -10.94 -1.21
CA ALA A 283 5.85 -12.35 -1.03
C ALA A 283 6.82 -12.59 0.15
N LEU A 284 7.66 -11.61 0.47
CA LEU A 284 8.76 -11.77 1.42
C LEU A 284 8.42 -11.39 2.87
N SER A 285 7.36 -10.62 3.12
CA SER A 285 7.08 -10.01 4.44
C SER A 285 6.76 -10.97 5.58
N ASP A 286 6.50 -12.25 5.26
CA ASP A 286 6.27 -13.31 6.25
C ASP A 286 7.53 -14.08 6.66
N PHE A 287 8.69 -13.70 6.11
CA PHE A 287 9.94 -14.42 6.30
C PHE A 287 11.04 -13.54 6.88
N ILE A 288 11.86 -14.14 7.74
CA ILE A 288 13.18 -13.61 8.06
C ILE A 288 14.14 -14.14 7.00
N ILE A 289 14.66 -13.26 6.15
CA ILE A 289 15.58 -13.64 5.08
C ILE A 289 17.02 -13.58 5.60
N THR A 290 17.73 -14.71 5.52
CA THR A 290 19.16 -14.79 5.80
C THR A 290 19.92 -15.02 4.50
N VAL A 291 20.79 -14.09 4.12
CA VAL A 291 21.65 -14.23 2.94
C VAL A 291 23.07 -14.53 3.40
N ASN A 292 23.54 -15.75 3.13
CA ASN A 292 24.91 -16.17 3.42
C ASN A 292 25.81 -15.85 2.24
N TYR A 293 26.61 -14.79 2.34
CA TYR A 293 27.70 -14.56 1.40
C TYR A 293 28.87 -15.48 1.79
N PRO A 294 29.47 -16.22 0.84
CA PRO A 294 30.69 -16.96 1.14
C PRO A 294 31.74 -15.97 1.66
N ALA A 295 32.44 -16.35 2.73
CA ALA A 295 33.62 -15.61 3.16
C ALA A 295 34.62 -15.64 2.01
N ASN A 296 35.04 -14.45 1.56
CA ASN A 296 36.12 -14.32 0.57
C ASN A 296 37.43 -14.83 1.12
#